data_AF-A0A2V9KU01-F1
#
_entry.id   AF-A0A2V9KU01-F1
#
_cell.length_a   1.000
_cell.length_b   1.000
_cell.length_c   1.000
_cell.angle_alpha   90.00
_cell.angle_beta   90.00
_cell.angle_gamma   90.00
#
_symmetry.space_group_name_H-M   'P 1'
#
loop_
_entity.id
_entity.type
_entity.pdbx_description
1 polymer ?
#
loop_
_entity_poly.entity_id
_entity_poly.type
_entity_poly.pdbx_seq_one_letter_code
_entity_poly.pdbx_strand_id
1 'polypeptide(L)'
;MNPSLGDAHYLVGKALLKLGRVQEAVQELEKAEKLDPDDSKPHFLLAEVYERLGEKDRARSERKAFGRTRQAAHPGGMATGSSWPQSPESLRKSDYTERLK
;
A
#
# COMPACT_ATOMS: atom_id res chain seq x y z
N MET A 1 12.13 9.10 13.02
CA MET A 1 11.03 8.66 12.12
C MET A 1 9.83 9.52 12.43
N ASN A 2 9.27 10.22 11.44
CA ASN A 2 8.08 11.04 11.62
C ASN A 2 6.87 10.18 11.24
N PRO A 3 5.92 9.90 12.16
CA PRO A 3 4.74 9.11 11.81
C PRO A 3 3.94 9.83 10.73
N SER A 4 3.50 9.09 9.70
CA SER A 4 2.59 9.65 8.70
C SER A 4 1.28 10.05 9.39
N LEU A 5 0.57 11.03 8.82
CA LEU A 5 -0.76 11.39 9.29
C LEU A 5 -1.70 10.16 9.29
N GLY A 6 -1.52 9.24 8.33
CA GLY A 6 -2.22 7.95 8.28
C GLY A 6 -1.93 7.06 9.50
N ASP A 7 -0.66 6.92 9.90
CA ASP A 7 -0.28 6.17 11.11
C ASP A 7 -0.88 6.79 12.38
N ALA A 8 -0.93 8.12 12.46
CA ALA A 8 -1.52 8.82 13.60
C ALA A 8 -3.02 8.49 13.72
N HIS A 9 -3.78 8.61 12.63
CA HIS A 9 -5.19 8.24 12.59
C HIS A 9 -5.42 6.75 12.90
N TYR A 10 -4.55 5.85 12.41
CA TYR A 10 -4.59 4.43 12.75
C TYR A 10 -4.44 4.20 14.27
N LEU A 11 -3.45 4.86 14.90
CA LEU A 11 -3.21 4.73 16.34
C LEU A 11 -4.38 5.28 17.17
N VAL A 12 -4.99 6.38 16.74
CA VAL A 12 -6.20 6.94 17.38
C VAL A 12 -7.37 5.97 17.25
N GLY A 13 -7.64 5.44 16.06
CA GLY A 13 -8.70 4.44 15.84
C GLY A 13 -8.52 3.19 16.71
N LYS A 14 -7.27 2.69 16.81
CA LYS A 14 -6.92 1.58 17.69
C LYS A 14 -7.17 1.89 19.17
N ALA A 15 -6.85 3.11 19.62
CA ALA A 15 -7.11 3.53 20.98
C ALA A 15 -8.63 3.64 21.26
N LEU A 16 -9.40 4.21 20.33
CA LEU A 16 -10.86 4.32 20.42
C LEU A 16 -11.53 2.95 20.52
N LEU A 17 -11.06 1.94 19.78
CA LEU A 17 -11.53 0.55 19.92
C LEU A 17 -11.33 -0.01 21.32
N LYS A 18 -10.16 0.23 21.93
CA LYS A 18 -9.88 -0.22 23.31
C LYS A 18 -10.78 0.48 24.33
N LEU A 19 -11.20 1.70 24.04
CA LEU A 19 -12.15 2.47 24.85
C LEU A 19 -13.62 2.09 24.59
N GLY A 20 -13.89 1.16 23.66
CA GLY A 20 -15.25 0.79 23.28
C GLY A 20 -15.98 1.84 22.44
N ARG A 21 -15.28 2.88 21.97
CA ARG A 21 -15.81 3.94 21.10
C ARG A 21 -15.76 3.48 19.65
N VAL A 22 -16.54 2.45 19.36
CA VAL A 22 -16.45 1.66 18.11
C VAL A 22 -16.75 2.52 16.88
N GLN A 23 -17.78 3.37 16.93
CA GLN A 23 -18.18 4.23 15.81
C GLN A 23 -17.12 5.30 15.48
N GLU A 24 -16.49 5.87 16.50
CA GLU A 24 -15.44 6.88 16.29
C GLU A 24 -14.16 6.23 15.78
N ALA A 25 -13.88 4.99 16.20
CA ALA A 25 -12.78 4.23 15.65
C ALA A 25 -12.93 4.01 14.13
N VAL A 26 -14.15 3.74 13.63
CA VAL A 26 -14.40 3.64 12.18
C VAL A 26 -13.94 4.92 11.48
N GLN A 27 -14.40 6.08 11.95
CA GLN A 27 -14.10 7.36 11.29
C GLN A 27 -12.59 7.65 11.21
N GLU A 28 -11.85 7.34 12.26
CA GLU A 28 -10.40 7.56 12.29
C GLU A 28 -9.66 6.55 11.40
N LEU A 29 -10.12 5.29 11.37
CA LEU A 29 -9.51 4.29 10.50
C LEU A 29 -9.80 4.52 9.02
N GLU A 30 -10.99 5.01 8.66
CA GLU A 30 -11.31 5.43 7.28
C GLU A 30 -10.47 6.63 6.83
N LYS A 31 -10.13 7.54 7.74
CA LYS A 31 -9.18 8.62 7.43
C LYS A 31 -7.78 8.05 7.19
N ALA A 32 -7.35 7.08 8.01
CA ALA A 32 -6.07 6.41 7.82
C ALA A 32 -5.98 5.72 6.45
N GLU A 33 -7.03 4.99 6.04
CA GLU A 33 -7.15 4.38 4.71
C GLU A 33 -7.08 5.42 3.58
N LYS A 34 -7.78 6.55 3.71
CA LYS A 34 -7.75 7.61 2.68
C LYS A 34 -6.38 8.29 2.55
N LEU A 35 -5.63 8.35 3.64
CA LEU A 35 -4.30 8.96 3.66
C LEU A 35 -3.21 8.03 3.12
N ASP A 36 -3.36 6.73 3.38
CA ASP A 36 -2.47 5.71 2.84
C ASP A 36 -3.28 4.49 2.39
N PRO A 37 -3.74 4.49 1.12
CA PRO A 37 -4.52 3.38 0.55
C PRO A 37 -3.71 2.08 0.41
N ASP A 38 -2.38 2.17 0.43
CA ASP A 38 -1.49 1.00 0.36
C ASP A 38 -1.23 0.39 1.74
N ASP A 39 -1.56 1.10 2.83
CA ASP A 39 -1.43 0.58 4.17
C ASP A 39 -2.50 -0.47 4.48
N SER A 40 -2.05 -1.69 4.74
CA SER A 40 -2.92 -2.79 5.16
C SER A 40 -3.42 -2.64 6.61
N LYS A 41 -2.76 -1.84 7.47
CA LYS A 41 -3.06 -1.75 8.90
C LYS A 41 -4.50 -1.26 9.19
N PRO A 42 -5.03 -0.19 8.55
CA PRO A 42 -6.39 0.28 8.78
C PRO A 42 -7.46 -0.75 8.38
N HIS A 43 -7.28 -1.43 7.24
CA HIS A 43 -8.21 -2.45 6.76
C HIS A 43 -8.38 -3.61 7.75
N PHE A 44 -7.29 -4.04 8.40
CA PHE A 44 -7.38 -5.08 9.42
C PHE A 44 -8.24 -4.65 10.62
N LEU A 45 -8.03 -3.44 11.12
CA LEU A 45 -8.80 -2.93 12.25
C LEU A 45 -10.25 -2.64 11.86
N LEU A 46 -10.51 -2.04 10.68
CA LEU A 46 -11.86 -1.81 10.17
C LEU A 46 -12.65 -3.11 10.08
N ALA A 47 -12.03 -4.20 9.61
CA ALA A 47 -12.66 -5.51 9.62
C ALA A 47 -13.08 -5.95 11.02
N GLU A 48 -12.22 -5.79 12.03
CA GLU A 48 -12.54 -6.12 13.42
C GLU A 48 -13.66 -5.22 13.98
N VAL A 49 -13.62 -3.92 13.67
CA VAL A 49 -14.62 -2.94 14.09
C VAL A 49 -15.99 -3.33 13.53
N TYR A 50 -16.07 -3.63 12.23
CA TYR A 50 -17.31 -4.01 11.58
C TYR A 50 -17.86 -5.34 12.06
N GLU A 51 -17.03 -6.32 12.44
CA GLU A 51 -17.52 -7.53 13.11
C GLU A 51 -18.18 -7.22 14.45
N ARG A 52 -17.57 -6.34 15.26
CA ARG A 52 -18.12 -5.92 16.57
C ARG A 52 -19.44 -5.17 16.41
N LEU A 53 -19.62 -4.44 15.31
CA LEU A 53 -20.88 -3.77 14.95
C LEU A 53 -21.93 -4.72 14.34
N GLY A 54 -21.57 -5.96 14.03
CA GLY A 54 -22.45 -6.93 13.35
C GLY A 54 -22.56 -6.70 11.84
N GLU A 55 -21.76 -5.79 11.27
CA GLU A 55 -21.77 -5.41 9.86
C GLU A 55 -20.88 -6.35 9.01
N LYS A 56 -21.29 -7.62 8.94
CA LYS A 56 -20.51 -8.70 8.32
C LYS A 56 -20.12 -8.45 6.87
N ASP A 57 -20.94 -7.74 6.10
CA ASP A 57 -20.63 -7.40 4.70
C ASP A 57 -19.43 -6.47 4.59
N ARG A 58 -19.41 -5.40 5.40
CA ARG A 58 -18.29 -4.45 5.43
C ARG A 58 -17.04 -5.12 5.97
N ALA A 59 -17.16 -5.89 7.05
CA ALA A 59 -16.03 -6.66 7.59
C ALA A 59 -15.39 -7.59 6.56
N ARG A 60 -16.20 -8.29 5.74
CA ARG A 60 -15.69 -9.13 4.63
C ARG A 60 -14.99 -8.31 3.56
N SER A 61 -15.51 -7.14 3.21
CA SER A 61 -14.88 -6.24 2.25
C SER A 61 -13.48 -5.81 2.72
N GLU A 62 -13.38 -5.38 3.97
CA GLU A 62 -12.12 -4.95 4.57
C GLU A 62 -11.09 -6.06 4.69
N ARG A 63 -11.50 -7.29 5.05
CA ARG A 63 -10.59 -8.45 5.04
C ARG A 63 -10.04 -8.75 3.65
N LYS A 64 -10.86 -8.57 2.60
CA LYS A 64 -10.40 -8.75 1.22
C LYS A 64 -9.40 -7.66 0.84
N ALA A 65 -9.63 -6.42 1.23
CA ALA A 65 -8.69 -5.31 1.03
C ALA A 65 -7.35 -5.59 1.72
N PHE A 66 -7.38 -5.97 3.01
CA PHE A 66 -6.21 -6.39 3.78
C PHE A 66 -5.40 -7.51 3.10
N GLY A 67 -6.10 -8.54 2.58
CA GLY A 67 -5.46 -9.65 1.88
C GLY A 67 -4.81 -9.27 0.55
N ARG A 68 -5.30 -8.22 -0.12
CA ARG A 68 -4.77 -7.71 -1.39
C ARG A 68 -3.53 -6.83 -1.18
N THR A 69 -3.55 -5.93 -0.20
CA THR A 69 -2.38 -5.10 0.13
C THR A 69 -1.20 -5.93 0.61
N ARG A 70 -1.43 -7.03 1.35
CA ARG A 70 -0.35 -7.97 1.71
C ARG A 70 0.33 -8.63 0.50
N GLN A 71 -0.38 -8.80 -0.61
CA GLN A 71 0.19 -9.33 -1.86
C GLN A 71 0.88 -8.25 -2.69
N ALA A 72 0.39 -7.01 -2.64
CA ALA A 72 1.01 -5.86 -3.30
C ALA A 72 2.31 -5.40 -2.61
N ALA A 73 2.42 -5.59 -1.28
CA ALA A 73 3.57 -5.16 -0.48
C ALA A 73 4.80 -6.10 -0.54
N HIS A 74 4.81 -7.12 -1.41
CA HIS A 74 5.99 -7.95 -1.71
C HIS A 74 6.40 -7.87 -3.20
N PRO A 75 7.01 -6.77 -3.68
CA PRO A 75 7.90 -6.81 -4.84
C PRO A 75 9.32 -7.15 -4.34
N GLY A 76 9.54 -8.37 -3.86
CA GLY A 76 10.80 -8.71 -3.22
C GLY A 76 11.05 -10.20 -3.13
N GLY A 77 11.37 -10.82 -4.27
CA GLY A 77 11.76 -12.22 -4.31
C GLY A 77 12.00 -12.83 -5.69
N MET A 78 12.73 -12.16 -6.60
CA MET A 78 13.65 -12.80 -7.57
C MET A 78 14.70 -11.78 -8.05
N ALA A 79 15.59 -11.37 -7.15
CA ALA A 79 16.87 -10.78 -7.51
C ALA A 79 17.98 -11.77 -7.13
N THR A 80 18.09 -12.88 -7.87
CA THR A 80 19.27 -13.75 -7.85
C THR A 80 19.47 -14.36 -9.25
N GLY A 81 20.35 -13.75 -10.04
CA GLY A 81 20.80 -14.31 -11.33
C GLY A 81 21.16 -13.26 -12.38
N SER A 82 22.30 -12.59 -12.20
CA SER A 82 23.15 -11.99 -13.25
C SER A 82 22.49 -11.37 -14.49
N SER A 83 22.36 -10.04 -14.51
CA SER A 83 22.75 -9.23 -15.69
C SER A 83 22.92 -7.76 -15.27
N TRP A 84 24.18 -7.38 -15.02
CA TRP A 84 24.60 -5.98 -14.91
C TRP A 84 24.69 -5.36 -16.31
N PRO A 85 24.51 -4.03 -16.46
CA PRO A 85 24.23 -3.36 -17.72
C PRO A 85 25.52 -3.08 -18.50
N GLN A 86 25.56 -3.34 -19.81
CA GLN A 86 26.62 -2.75 -20.64
C GLN A 86 26.33 -1.26 -20.85
N SER A 87 27.39 -0.51 -20.57
CA SER A 87 27.55 0.93 -20.46
C SER A 87 27.09 1.76 -21.68
N PRO A 88 27.03 3.10 -21.51
CA PRO A 88 26.33 4.02 -22.40
C PRO A 88 27.31 4.63 -23.40
N GLU A 89 27.37 4.17 -24.65
CA GLU A 89 28.12 4.91 -25.65
C GLU A 89 27.66 4.67 -27.08
N SER A 90 27.40 5.79 -27.76
CA SER A 90 27.43 5.94 -29.22
C SER A 90 26.23 5.31 -29.98
N LEU A 91 25.57 5.95 -30.94
CA LEU A 91 25.76 7.21 -31.63
C LEU A 91 24.43 7.61 -32.28
N ARG A 92 24.27 8.92 -32.34
CA ARG A 92 23.27 9.74 -33.02
C ARG A 92 22.97 9.25 -34.44
N LYS A 93 21.68 9.10 -34.77
CA LYS A 93 21.19 8.95 -36.15
C LYS A 93 21.38 10.26 -36.92
N SER A 94 22.52 10.44 -37.57
CA SER A 94 22.69 11.21 -38.81
C SER A 94 24.18 11.27 -39.14
N ASP A 95 24.48 11.24 -40.43
CA ASP A 95 25.80 11.53 -41.01
C ASP A 95 26.79 10.37 -40.91
N TYR A 96 26.88 9.56 -41.97
CA TYR A 96 28.09 9.53 -42.81
C TYR A 96 27.87 8.61 -44.03
N THR A 97 27.70 9.27 -45.19
CA THR A 97 28.25 8.89 -46.50
C THR A 97 27.81 7.53 -47.07
N GLU A 98 26.91 7.48 -48.04
CA GLU A 98 27.16 7.88 -49.43
C GLU A 98 28.49 7.32 -49.96
N ARG A 99 28.42 6.71 -51.16
CA ARG A 99 29.49 6.51 -52.14
C ARG A 99 30.08 5.10 -52.28
N LEU A 100 29.43 4.36 -53.19
CA LEU A 100 30.01 3.79 -54.42
C LEU A 100 31.36 3.05 -54.30
N LYS A 101 31.32 1.73 -54.48
CA LYS A 101 31.82 1.04 -55.69
C LYS A 101 31.36 -0.41 -55.73
#